data_AF-A0AB39CLU3-F1
#
_entry.id   AF-A0AB39CLU3-F1
#
_cell.length_a   1.000
_cell.length_b   1.000
_cell.length_c   1.000
_cell.angle_alpha   90.00
_cell.angle_beta   90.00
_cell.angle_gamma   90.00
#
_symmetry.space_group_name_H-M   'P 1'
#
loop_
_entity.id
_entity.type
_entity.pdbx_description
1 polymer ?
#
loop_
_entity_poly.entity_id
_entity_poly.type
_entity_poly.pdbx_seq_one_letter_code
_entity_poly.pdbx_strand_id
1 'polypeptide(L)'
;MIRSFFSVLAVCACLAAGPAFAASPDAGTGLPSLNFNPDTGAFTEAPPPEHGWQAFADLLKQAAPSTDTAIPLTPEQVSGHVAALIDAGRADEALDIIGKQKVARDIQAALGVDVQLRYQEGRALAALGRHDEAMAVWRQMTTDYPELPEPWNALAIEYARQGRLQLARDALDMALVSDPSFAPALENLGHVQMRLAQESFARARAAGDKTPAPGAQ
;
A
#
# COMPACT_ATOMS: atom_id res chain seq x y z
N MET A 1 25.45 -59.55 9.13
CA MET A 1 24.28 -59.49 10.04
C MET A 1 23.25 -58.55 9.40
N ILE A 2 22.22 -59.12 8.75
CA ILE A 2 20.77 -59.03 9.10
C ILE A 2 20.24 -57.59 8.94
N ARG A 3 19.62 -57.19 7.81
CA ARG A 3 18.25 -57.43 7.25
C ARG A 3 17.10 -56.70 7.98
N SER A 4 16.44 -55.79 7.26
CA SER A 4 14.98 -55.67 6.99
C SER A 4 14.74 -54.35 6.25
N PHE A 5 14.56 -54.30 4.92
CA PHE A 5 13.36 -54.57 4.10
C PHE A 5 12.08 -53.85 4.54
N PHE A 6 11.68 -52.84 3.76
CA PHE A 6 10.33 -52.76 3.20
C PHE A 6 10.39 -52.10 1.80
N SER A 7 9.93 -52.86 0.82
CA SER A 7 9.62 -52.45 -0.55
C SER A 7 8.32 -51.65 -0.60
N VAL A 8 8.11 -50.83 -1.64
CA VAL A 8 7.17 -51.13 -2.74
C VAL A 8 6.95 -49.91 -3.65
N LEU A 9 7.22 -50.16 -4.93
CA LEU A 9 6.71 -49.61 -6.20
C LEU A 9 6.76 -48.11 -6.54
N ALA A 10 7.58 -47.85 -7.58
CA ALA A 10 7.29 -46.90 -8.63
C ALA A 10 6.10 -47.39 -9.50
N VAL A 11 5.25 -46.45 -9.93
CA VAL A 11 4.28 -46.64 -11.03
C VAL A 11 4.35 -45.43 -11.96
N CYS A 12 4.47 -45.72 -13.25
CA CYS A 12 4.52 -44.81 -14.38
C CYS A 12 3.19 -44.07 -14.66
N ALA A 13 3.35 -42.85 -15.16
CA ALA A 13 2.62 -42.15 -16.25
C ALA A 13 1.17 -42.52 -16.58
N CYS A 14 0.28 -41.51 -16.59
CA CYS A 14 -0.35 -40.98 -17.82
C CYS A 14 -1.38 -39.87 -17.53
N LEU A 15 -1.38 -38.88 -18.43
CA LEU A 15 -2.45 -38.00 -18.90
C LEU A 15 -3.65 -37.62 -18.01
N ALA A 16 -3.84 -36.29 -17.95
CA ALA A 16 -5.09 -35.53 -17.92
C ALA A 16 -6.40 -36.34 -17.96
N ALA A 17 -7.16 -36.27 -16.86
CA ALA A 17 -8.59 -36.53 -16.85
C ALA A 17 -9.23 -35.56 -15.85
N GLY A 18 -10.04 -34.63 -16.35
CA GLY A 18 -10.95 -33.84 -15.53
C GLY A 18 -12.00 -34.76 -14.87
N PRO A 19 -12.72 -34.28 -13.84
CA PRO A 19 -13.64 -35.11 -13.11
C PRO A 19 -14.76 -35.61 -14.03
N ALA A 20 -14.87 -36.94 -14.10
CA ALA A 20 -15.91 -37.66 -14.79
C ALA A 20 -17.28 -37.34 -14.16
N PHE A 21 -18.20 -36.85 -14.97
CA PHE A 21 -19.62 -36.82 -14.64
C PHE A 21 -20.10 -38.27 -14.51
N ALA A 22 -20.55 -38.66 -13.32
CA ALA A 22 -21.25 -39.93 -13.15
C ALA A 22 -22.58 -39.86 -13.91
N ALA A 23 -22.67 -40.62 -15.00
CA ALA A 23 -23.90 -40.78 -15.77
C ALA A 23 -24.90 -41.64 -14.99
N SER A 24 -26.12 -41.12 -14.77
CA SER A 24 -27.28 -41.96 -14.43
C SER A 24 -27.57 -42.92 -15.60
N PRO A 25 -27.96 -44.18 -15.32
CA PRO A 25 -28.13 -45.21 -16.35
C PRO A 25 -29.53 -45.18 -16.98
N ASP A 26 -30.02 -44.00 -17.36
CA ASP A 26 -31.24 -43.85 -18.17
C ASP A 26 -31.20 -42.48 -18.90
N ALA A 27 -30.40 -42.39 -19.96
CA ALA A 27 -30.50 -41.31 -20.92
C ALA A 27 -30.01 -41.79 -22.29
N GLY A 28 -30.98 -41.95 -23.21
CA GLY A 28 -30.68 -42.07 -24.62
C GLY A 28 -29.85 -40.88 -25.09
N THR A 29 -28.96 -41.14 -26.05
CA THR A 29 -28.17 -40.16 -26.77
C THR A 29 -29.04 -39.01 -27.31
N GLY A 30 -29.01 -37.86 -26.65
CA GLY A 30 -29.64 -36.63 -27.12
C GLY A 30 -29.19 -35.44 -26.27
N LEU A 31 -28.70 -34.38 -26.92
CA LEU A 31 -28.60 -33.06 -26.27
C LEU A 31 -29.97 -32.68 -25.70
N PRO A 32 -30.05 -31.97 -24.56
CA PRO A 32 -31.33 -31.47 -24.06
C PRO A 32 -31.97 -30.64 -25.17
N SER A 33 -33.15 -31.08 -25.62
CA SER A 33 -33.84 -30.45 -26.74
C SER A 33 -34.38 -29.10 -26.29
N LEU A 34 -33.71 -28.02 -26.71
CA LEU A 34 -34.27 -26.66 -26.72
C LEU A 34 -35.58 -26.68 -27.51
N ASN A 35 -36.70 -26.69 -26.80
CA ASN A 35 -38.01 -26.75 -27.42
C ASN A 35 -38.54 -25.31 -27.63
N PHE A 36 -38.72 -24.93 -28.89
CA PHE A 36 -39.22 -23.62 -29.28
C PHE A 36 -40.75 -23.63 -29.33
N ASN A 37 -41.40 -22.71 -28.61
CA ASN A 37 -42.84 -22.54 -28.68
C ASN A 37 -43.20 -21.49 -29.75
N PRO A 38 -43.79 -21.88 -30.91
CA PRO A 38 -44.03 -20.97 -32.02
C PRO A 38 -45.14 -19.94 -31.76
N ASP A 39 -46.02 -20.17 -30.77
CA ASP A 39 -47.12 -19.25 -30.46
C ASP A 39 -46.68 -18.09 -29.57
N THR A 40 -45.58 -18.26 -28.83
CA THR A 40 -45.07 -17.27 -27.86
C THR A 40 -43.67 -16.76 -28.18
N GLY A 41 -42.94 -17.43 -29.08
CA GLY A 41 -41.57 -17.07 -29.45
C GLY A 41 -40.51 -17.40 -28.41
N ALA A 42 -40.86 -18.13 -27.34
CA ALA A 42 -39.96 -18.45 -26.23
C ALA A 42 -39.39 -19.87 -26.33
N PHE A 43 -38.14 -20.03 -25.88
CA PHE A 43 -37.55 -21.33 -25.60
C PHE A 43 -37.84 -21.70 -24.14
N THR A 44 -38.43 -22.86 -23.89
CA THR A 44 -38.71 -23.31 -22.51
C THR A 44 -37.81 -24.48 -22.15
N GLU A 45 -36.90 -24.27 -21.20
CA GLU A 45 -36.36 -25.34 -20.38
C GLU A 45 -37.18 -25.42 -19.08
N ALA A 46 -37.43 -26.64 -18.59
CA ALA A 46 -37.96 -26.80 -17.25
C ALA A 46 -36.89 -26.28 -16.25
N PRO A 47 -37.25 -25.40 -15.29
CA PRO A 47 -36.26 -24.91 -14.33
C PRO A 47 -35.70 -26.10 -13.55
N PRO A 48 -34.37 -26.24 -13.43
CA PRO A 48 -33.79 -27.36 -12.71
C PRO A 48 -34.20 -27.31 -11.23
N PRO A 49 -34.40 -28.47 -10.57
CA PRO A 49 -34.69 -28.50 -9.15
C PRO A 49 -33.57 -27.81 -8.36
N GLU A 50 -33.96 -26.95 -7.42
CA GLU A 50 -33.16 -25.87 -6.83
C GLU A 50 -31.91 -26.33 -6.04
N HIS A 51 -31.70 -27.64 -5.91
CA HIS A 51 -30.69 -28.23 -5.03
C HIS A 51 -29.32 -28.42 -5.70
N GLY A 52 -29.22 -28.34 -7.04
CA GLY A 52 -27.96 -28.57 -7.75
C GLY A 52 -26.88 -27.52 -7.45
N TRP A 53 -27.26 -26.23 -7.44
CA TRP A 53 -26.32 -25.13 -7.21
C TRP A 53 -26.00 -24.91 -5.73
N GLN A 54 -26.96 -25.14 -4.83
CA GLN A 54 -26.74 -25.01 -3.40
C GLN A 54 -25.86 -26.15 -2.85
N ALA A 55 -26.13 -27.40 -3.24
CA ALA A 55 -25.30 -28.53 -2.82
C ALA A 55 -23.87 -28.42 -3.39
N PHE A 56 -23.72 -27.92 -4.62
CA PHE A 56 -22.41 -27.59 -5.18
C PHE A 56 -21.71 -26.46 -4.44
N ALA A 57 -22.43 -25.40 -4.08
CA ALA A 57 -21.88 -24.30 -3.28
C ALA A 57 -21.44 -24.77 -1.88
N ASP A 58 -22.21 -25.66 -1.25
CA ASP A 58 -21.88 -26.23 0.05
C ASP A 58 -20.71 -27.21 -0.02
N LEU A 59 -20.61 -27.99 -1.11
CA LEU A 59 -19.45 -28.82 -1.41
C LEU A 59 -18.19 -27.97 -1.65
N LEU A 60 -18.30 -26.86 -2.41
CA LEU A 60 -17.19 -25.93 -2.61
C LEU A 60 -16.75 -25.29 -1.29
N LYS A 61 -17.69 -24.91 -0.40
CA LYS A 61 -17.35 -24.38 0.93
C LYS A 61 -16.67 -25.42 1.82
N GLN A 62 -17.05 -26.70 1.72
CA GLN A 62 -16.43 -27.79 2.49
C GLN A 62 -15.09 -28.26 1.91
N ALA A 63 -14.93 -28.17 0.58
CA ALA A 63 -13.72 -28.58 -0.12
C ALA A 63 -12.70 -27.44 -0.29
N ALA A 64 -13.10 -26.19 -0.08
CA ALA A 64 -12.19 -25.06 -0.05
C ALA A 64 -11.24 -25.23 1.15
N PRO A 65 -9.93 -25.41 0.93
CA PRO A 65 -8.98 -25.28 2.03
C PRO A 65 -9.16 -23.89 2.63
N SER A 66 -9.13 -23.75 3.96
CA SER A 66 -9.21 -22.46 4.67
C SER A 66 -8.00 -21.55 4.42
N THR A 67 -7.25 -21.80 3.36
CA THR A 67 -6.24 -20.89 2.79
C THR A 67 -6.95 -19.73 2.15
N ASP A 68 -6.55 -18.53 2.57
CA ASP A 68 -6.94 -17.28 1.94
C ASP A 68 -6.60 -17.31 0.45
N THR A 69 -7.60 -17.52 -0.41
CA THR A 69 -7.46 -17.51 -1.86
C THR A 69 -7.46 -16.09 -2.43
N ALA A 70 -7.49 -15.06 -1.57
CA ALA A 70 -7.26 -13.70 -2.03
C ALA A 70 -5.85 -13.64 -2.64
N ILE A 71 -5.77 -13.15 -3.88
CA ILE A 71 -4.48 -12.80 -4.47
C ILE A 71 -3.86 -11.76 -3.53
N PRO A 72 -2.69 -12.03 -2.92
CA PRO A 72 -2.06 -11.05 -2.04
C PRO A 72 -1.81 -9.78 -2.85
N LEU A 73 -2.30 -8.64 -2.36
CA LEU A 73 -2.09 -7.36 -3.02
C LEU A 73 -0.59 -7.13 -3.19
N THR A 74 -0.20 -6.62 -4.35
CA THR A 74 1.20 -6.25 -4.56
C THR A 74 1.57 -5.10 -3.62
N PRO A 75 2.86 -4.96 -3.23
CA PRO A 75 3.31 -3.83 -2.41
C PRO A 75 2.85 -2.46 -2.95
N GLU A 76 2.88 -2.29 -4.27
CA GLU A 76 2.41 -1.08 -4.96
C GLU A 76 0.90 -0.86 -4.82
N GLN A 77 0.08 -1.90 -4.96
CA GLN A 77 -1.37 -1.81 -4.76
C GLN A 77 -1.72 -1.45 -3.33
N VAL A 78 -1.03 -2.04 -2.35
CA VAL A 78 -1.19 -1.70 -0.93
C VAL A 78 -0.83 -0.24 -0.71
N SER A 79 0.32 0.21 -1.21
CA SER A 79 0.73 1.60 -1.03
C SER A 79 -0.21 2.59 -1.71
N GLY A 80 -0.73 2.29 -2.90
CA GLY A 80 -1.69 3.15 -3.58
C GLY A 80 -3.01 3.25 -2.81
N HIS A 81 -3.50 2.13 -2.28
CA HIS A 81 -4.70 2.12 -1.43
C HIS A 81 -4.49 2.92 -0.14
N VAL A 82 -3.36 2.73 0.53
CA VAL A 82 -2.98 3.49 1.74
C VAL A 82 -2.91 4.99 1.43
N ALA A 83 -2.31 5.39 0.31
CA ALA A 83 -2.26 6.79 -0.09
C ALA A 83 -3.68 7.39 -0.26
N ALA A 84 -4.58 6.66 -0.91
CA ALA A 84 -5.97 7.09 -1.09
C ALA A 84 -6.74 7.22 0.23
N LEU A 85 -6.47 6.33 1.20
CA LEU A 85 -7.05 6.45 2.56
C LEU A 85 -6.57 7.70 3.28
N ILE A 86 -5.27 7.99 3.21
CA ILE A 86 -4.69 9.21 3.80
C ILE A 86 -5.33 10.46 3.18
N ASP A 87 -5.46 10.50 1.85
CA ASP A 87 -6.05 11.64 1.13
C ASP A 87 -7.55 11.81 1.44
N ALA A 88 -8.24 10.72 1.79
CA ALA A 88 -9.62 10.73 2.27
C ALA A 88 -9.76 11.07 3.77
N GLY A 89 -8.67 11.36 4.47
CA GLY A 89 -8.66 11.65 5.91
C GLY A 89 -8.78 10.43 6.82
N ARG A 90 -8.72 9.21 6.27
CA ARG A 90 -8.79 7.92 6.97
C ARG A 90 -7.40 7.40 7.32
N ALA A 91 -6.59 8.26 7.93
CA ALA A 91 -5.17 7.97 8.20
C ALA A 91 -4.96 6.91 9.31
N ASP A 92 -5.94 6.73 10.19
CA ASP A 92 -5.97 5.66 11.20
C ASP A 92 -6.06 4.27 10.57
N GLU A 93 -6.98 4.10 9.61
CA GLU A 93 -7.14 2.85 8.88
C GLU A 93 -5.92 2.57 7.97
N ALA A 94 -5.35 3.62 7.38
CA ALA A 94 -4.09 3.52 6.64
C ALA A 94 -2.98 2.91 7.51
N LEU A 95 -2.84 3.33 8.78
CA LEU A 95 -1.86 2.76 9.70
C LEU A 95 -2.15 1.31 10.10
N ASP A 96 -3.43 0.94 10.26
CA ASP A 96 -3.81 -0.45 10.53
C ASP A 96 -3.39 -1.37 9.36
N ILE A 97 -3.64 -0.94 8.11
CA ILE A 97 -3.21 -1.68 6.92
C ILE A 97 -1.68 -1.78 6.84
N ILE A 98 -0.95 -0.68 7.09
CA ILE A 98 0.51 -0.69 7.13
C ILE A 98 1.02 -1.68 8.19
N GLY A 99 0.42 -1.67 9.39
CA GLY A 99 0.78 -2.58 10.48
C GLY A 99 0.57 -4.05 10.11
N LYS A 100 -0.59 -4.38 9.52
CA LYS A 100 -0.88 -5.74 9.01
C LYS A 100 0.13 -6.17 7.95
N GLN A 101 0.48 -5.28 7.03
CA GLN A 101 1.44 -5.58 5.96
C GLN A 101 2.86 -5.82 6.50
N LYS A 102 3.28 -5.06 7.51
CA LYS A 102 4.57 -5.28 8.19
C LYS A 102 4.62 -6.66 8.85
N VAL A 103 3.59 -7.02 9.62
CA VAL A 103 3.50 -8.33 10.28
C VAL A 103 3.49 -9.47 9.27
N ALA A 104 2.70 -9.35 8.20
CA ALA A 104 2.64 -10.38 7.16
C ALA A 104 4.01 -10.60 6.50
N ARG A 105 4.76 -9.52 6.25
CA ARG A 105 6.12 -9.59 5.68
C ARG A 105 7.10 -10.28 6.64
N ASP A 106 7.05 -9.93 7.92
CA ASP A 106 7.92 -10.52 8.94
C ASP A 106 7.68 -12.03 9.07
N ILE A 107 6.42 -12.47 9.02
CA ILE A 107 6.03 -13.90 9.01
C ILE A 107 6.55 -14.60 7.76
N GLN A 108 6.44 -13.95 6.60
CA GLN A 108 6.88 -14.51 5.31
C GLN A 108 8.40 -14.48 5.14
N ALA A 109 9.15 -13.94 6.11
CA ALA A 109 10.59 -13.69 6.01
C ALA A 109 10.97 -13.02 4.68
N ALA A 110 10.06 -12.22 4.12
CA ALA A 110 10.24 -11.64 2.81
C ALA A 110 11.32 -10.56 2.88
N LEU A 111 12.39 -10.77 2.13
CA LEU A 111 13.52 -9.86 2.07
C LEU A 111 13.13 -8.64 1.24
N GLY A 112 13.12 -7.46 1.86
CA GLY A 112 12.90 -6.18 1.18
C GLY A 112 12.03 -5.21 1.97
N VAL A 113 12.44 -3.94 2.01
CA VAL A 113 11.64 -2.85 2.55
C VAL A 113 10.82 -2.25 1.41
N ASP A 114 9.53 -2.12 1.61
CA ASP A 114 8.69 -1.32 0.72
C ASP A 114 8.86 0.16 1.10
N VAL A 115 9.74 0.82 0.34
CA VAL A 115 10.13 2.21 0.53
C VAL A 115 8.91 3.13 0.42
N GLN A 116 8.03 2.87 -0.54
CA GLN A 116 6.84 3.67 -0.75
C GLN A 116 5.87 3.53 0.42
N LEU A 117 5.62 2.30 0.89
CA LEU A 117 4.77 2.07 2.06
C LEU A 117 5.34 2.72 3.32
N ARG A 118 6.67 2.72 3.49
CA ARG A 118 7.36 3.43 4.58
C ARG A 118 7.15 4.94 4.48
N TYR A 119 7.21 5.52 3.28
CA TYR A 119 6.88 6.93 3.08
C TYR A 119 5.43 7.25 3.47
N GLN A 120 4.49 6.37 3.07
CA GLN A 120 3.07 6.51 3.42
C GLN A 120 2.82 6.40 4.93
N GLU A 121 3.59 5.61 5.66
CA GLU A 121 3.53 5.57 7.14
C GLU A 121 3.83 6.93 7.74
N GLY A 122 4.90 7.60 7.30
CA GLY A 122 5.20 8.97 7.73
C GLY A 122 4.05 9.93 7.41
N ARG A 123 3.48 9.84 6.20
CA ARG A 123 2.31 10.67 5.81
C ARG A 123 1.09 10.43 6.70
N ALA A 124 0.77 9.18 6.99
CA ALA A 124 -0.37 8.82 7.84
C ALA A 124 -0.17 9.32 9.28
N LEU A 125 1.04 9.17 9.83
CA LEU A 125 1.39 9.71 11.15
C LEU A 125 1.24 11.23 11.20
N ALA A 126 1.75 11.96 10.19
CA ALA A 126 1.63 13.40 10.11
C ALA A 126 0.16 13.86 9.97
N ALA A 127 -0.65 13.15 9.18
CA ALA A 127 -2.08 13.43 9.03
C ALA A 127 -2.86 13.27 10.36
N LEU A 128 -2.40 12.40 11.25
CA LEU A 128 -2.94 12.22 12.61
C LEU A 128 -2.35 13.19 13.64
N GLY A 129 -1.49 14.13 13.22
CA GLY A 129 -0.80 15.06 14.13
C GLY A 129 0.37 14.43 14.92
N ARG A 130 0.74 13.18 14.62
CA ARG A 130 1.86 12.45 15.25
C ARG A 130 3.18 12.82 14.57
N HIS A 131 3.48 14.12 14.57
CA HIS A 131 4.56 14.70 13.77
C HIS A 131 5.96 14.18 14.15
N ASP A 132 6.25 13.99 15.43
CA ASP A 132 7.57 13.50 15.86
C ASP A 132 7.85 12.08 15.36
N GLU A 133 6.82 11.22 15.35
CA GLU A 133 6.91 9.87 14.81
C GLU A 133 7.06 9.88 13.29
N ALA A 134 6.30 10.74 12.59
CA ALA A 134 6.45 10.93 11.15
C ALA A 134 7.88 11.35 10.77
N MET A 135 8.43 12.32 11.50
CA MET A 135 9.81 12.76 11.31
C MET A 135 10.83 11.66 11.60
N ALA A 136 10.59 10.78 12.57
CA ALA A 136 11.48 9.65 12.84
C ALA A 136 11.52 8.68 11.64
N VAL A 137 10.35 8.37 11.06
CA VAL A 137 10.25 7.53 9.85
C VAL A 137 11.01 8.17 8.69
N TRP A 138 10.77 9.44 8.40
CA TRP A 138 11.44 10.11 7.28
C TRP A 138 12.94 10.32 7.50
N ARG A 139 13.41 10.57 8.73
CA ARG A 139 14.86 10.62 9.04
C ARG A 139 15.56 9.29 8.80
N GLN A 140 14.90 8.19 9.14
CA GLN A 140 15.43 6.87 8.82
C GLN A 140 15.49 6.68 7.30
N MET A 141 14.45 7.09 6.57
CA MET A 141 14.46 7.05 5.11
C MET A 141 15.57 7.90 4.49
N THR A 142 15.86 9.09 5.01
CA THR A 142 16.97 9.91 4.49
C THR A 142 18.35 9.30 4.76
N THR A 143 18.44 8.36 5.71
CA THR A 143 19.67 7.62 6.00
C THR A 143 19.78 6.38 5.11
N ASP A 144 18.69 5.64 4.96
CA ASP A 144 18.65 4.38 4.20
C ASP A 144 18.58 4.62 2.67
N TYR A 145 17.96 5.72 2.24
CA TYR A 145 17.66 6.07 0.85
C TYR A 145 17.91 7.58 0.59
N PRO A 146 19.17 8.06 0.73
CA PRO A 146 19.50 9.48 0.59
C PRO A 146 19.19 10.06 -0.80
N GLU A 147 19.09 9.23 -1.83
CA GLU A 147 18.77 9.58 -3.21
C GLU A 147 17.30 9.94 -3.44
N LEU A 148 16.42 9.69 -2.47
CA LEU A 148 14.99 10.01 -2.59
C LEU A 148 14.73 11.44 -2.12
N PRO A 149 14.15 12.30 -2.98
CA PRO A 149 13.87 13.69 -2.59
C PRO A 149 12.65 13.82 -1.65
N GLU A 150 11.72 12.88 -1.66
CA GLU A 150 10.45 12.97 -0.93
C GLU A 150 10.62 13.00 0.60
N PRO A 151 11.43 12.13 1.24
CA PRO A 151 11.62 12.17 2.69
C PRO A 151 12.28 13.46 3.18
N TRP A 152 13.23 14.00 2.41
CA TRP A 152 13.86 15.29 2.69
C TRP A 152 12.86 16.44 2.64
N ASN A 153 12.03 16.48 1.59
CA ASN A 153 10.95 17.48 1.47
C ASN A 153 9.92 17.36 2.59
N ALA A 154 9.53 16.14 2.98
CA ALA A 154 8.60 15.92 4.09
C ALA A 154 9.17 16.40 5.44
N LEU A 155 10.44 16.13 5.72
CA LEU A 155 11.13 16.68 6.90
C LEU A 155 11.17 18.21 6.89
N ALA A 156 11.39 18.81 5.72
CA ALA A 156 11.42 20.27 5.61
C ALA A 156 10.09 20.91 5.95
N ILE A 157 8.97 20.34 5.50
CA ILE A 157 7.62 20.79 5.83
C ILE A 157 7.42 20.75 7.35
N GLU A 158 7.82 19.67 8.02
CA GLU A 158 7.70 19.55 9.48
C GLU A 158 8.63 20.51 10.24
N TYR A 159 9.86 20.71 9.79
CA TYR A 159 10.75 21.72 10.37
C TYR A 159 10.19 23.13 10.21
N ALA A 160 9.64 23.46 9.04
CA ALA A 160 9.04 24.75 8.77
C ALA A 160 7.79 25.00 9.63
N ARG A 161 6.96 23.96 9.86
CA ARG A 161 5.81 24.01 10.78
C ARG A 161 6.24 24.32 12.22
N GLN A 162 7.38 23.79 12.65
CA GLN A 162 7.97 24.05 13.96
C GLN A 162 8.77 25.37 14.05
N GLY A 163 8.79 26.18 12.99
CA GLY A 163 9.58 27.42 12.93
C GLY A 163 11.10 27.19 12.82
N ARG A 164 11.55 25.95 12.61
CA ARG A 164 12.96 25.59 12.44
C ARG A 164 13.39 25.82 10.99
N LEU A 165 13.33 27.08 10.55
CA LEU A 165 13.47 27.45 9.14
C LEU A 165 14.81 27.07 8.51
N GLN A 166 15.91 27.14 9.27
CA GLN A 166 17.22 26.75 8.75
C GLN A 166 17.29 25.24 8.47
N LEU A 167 16.80 24.41 9.40
CA LEU A 167 16.72 22.96 9.16
C LEU A 167 15.79 22.62 8.00
N ALA A 168 14.70 23.38 7.83
CA ALA A 168 13.82 23.20 6.68
C ALA A 168 14.55 23.49 5.36
N ARG A 169 15.29 24.60 5.29
CA ARG A 169 16.11 24.94 4.12
C ARG A 169 17.14 23.86 3.83
N ASP A 170 17.92 23.44 4.83
CA ASP A 170 18.98 22.45 4.64
C ASP A 170 18.41 21.10 4.14
N ALA A 171 17.22 20.70 4.62
CA ALA A 171 16.54 19.52 4.11
C ALA A 171 16.06 19.68 2.66
N LEU A 172 15.56 20.86 2.26
CA LEU A 172 15.16 21.13 0.88
C LEU A 172 16.36 21.16 -0.06
N ASP A 173 17.48 21.71 0.39
CA ASP A 173 18.73 21.68 -0.37
C ASP A 173 19.17 20.22 -0.61
N MET A 174 19.04 19.34 0.39
CA MET A 174 19.29 17.90 0.21
C MET A 174 18.33 17.24 -0.79
N ALA A 175 17.04 17.58 -0.78
CA ALA A 175 16.09 17.09 -1.78
C ALA A 175 16.52 17.50 -3.20
N LEU A 176 17.00 18.73 -3.37
CA LEU A 176 17.44 19.27 -4.67
C LEU A 176 18.83 18.79 -5.10
N VAL A 177 19.67 18.34 -4.16
CA VAL A 177 20.90 17.60 -4.49
C VAL A 177 20.54 16.26 -5.14
N SER A 178 19.52 15.58 -4.62
CA SER A 178 19.08 14.28 -5.13
C SER A 178 18.31 14.41 -6.46
N ASP A 179 17.42 15.40 -6.58
CA ASP A 179 16.75 15.75 -7.84
C ASP A 179 16.64 17.29 -7.98
N PRO A 180 17.50 17.91 -8.80
CA PRO A 180 17.48 19.36 -9.04
C PRO A 180 16.17 19.90 -9.64
N SER A 181 15.34 19.04 -10.23
CA SER A 181 14.07 19.38 -10.85
C SER A 181 12.86 19.10 -9.96
N PHE A 182 13.07 18.65 -8.73
CA PHE A 182 12.00 18.26 -7.81
C PHE A 182 11.14 19.46 -7.40
N ALA A 183 10.07 19.68 -8.16
CA ALA A 183 9.20 20.86 -8.05
C ALA A 183 8.67 21.14 -6.62
N PRO A 184 8.24 20.14 -5.83
CA PRO A 184 7.78 20.40 -4.46
C PRO A 184 8.87 21.02 -3.57
N ALA A 185 10.14 20.63 -3.73
CA ALA A 185 11.22 21.21 -2.94
C ALA A 185 11.55 22.65 -3.38
N LEU A 186 11.51 22.94 -4.68
CA LEU A 186 11.70 24.30 -5.21
C LEU A 186 10.63 25.27 -4.65
N GLU A 187 9.37 24.84 -4.66
CA GLU A 187 8.25 25.61 -4.11
C GLU A 187 8.42 25.86 -2.61
N ASN A 188 8.66 24.79 -1.84
CA ASN A 188 8.83 24.88 -0.40
C ASN A 188 10.06 25.70 0.00
N LEU A 189 11.14 25.65 -0.79
CA LEU A 189 12.33 26.47 -0.56
C LEU A 189 12.02 27.95 -0.74
N GLY A 190 11.25 28.32 -1.76
CA GLY A 190 10.75 29.68 -1.94
C GLY A 190 9.98 30.17 -0.70
N HIS A 191 9.05 29.38 -0.19
CA HIS A 191 8.28 29.72 1.02
C HIS A 191 9.17 29.86 2.27
N VAL A 192 10.12 28.94 2.46
CA VAL A 192 11.07 29.00 3.59
C VAL A 192 11.96 30.22 3.51
N GLN A 193 12.48 30.55 2.33
CA GLN A 193 13.34 31.73 2.11
C GLN A 193 12.59 33.04 2.36
N MET A 194 11.32 33.14 1.95
CA MET A 194 10.50 34.31 2.27
C MET A 194 10.36 34.52 3.77
N ARG A 195 10.14 33.44 4.54
CA ARG A 195 10.02 33.52 6.01
C ARG A 195 11.35 33.89 6.67
N LEU A 196 12.47 33.32 6.21
CA LEU A 196 13.81 33.67 6.68
C LEU A 196 14.14 35.15 6.42
N ALA A 197 13.79 35.67 5.24
CA ALA A 197 13.96 37.08 4.90
C ALA A 197 13.15 37.97 5.85
N GLN A 198 11.90 37.62 6.13
CA GLN A 198 11.05 38.34 7.09
C GLN A 198 11.66 38.38 8.50
N GLU A 199 12.17 37.26 9.00
CA GLU A 199 12.85 37.19 10.30
C GLU A 199 14.11 38.07 10.33
N SER A 200 14.90 38.04 9.27
CA SER A 200 16.11 38.88 9.13
C SER A 200 15.76 40.37 9.14
N PHE A 201 14.75 40.79 8.37
CA PHE A 201 14.28 42.18 8.36
C PHE A 201 13.71 42.62 9.72
N ALA A 202 12.95 41.75 10.40
CA ALA A 202 12.43 42.04 11.73
C ALA A 202 13.58 42.24 12.74
N ARG A 203 14.59 41.38 12.69
CA ARG A 203 15.79 41.47 13.54
C ARG A 203 16.58 42.75 13.27
N ALA A 204 16.77 43.12 12.01
CA ALA A 204 17.47 44.33 11.62
C ALA A 204 16.76 45.60 12.14
N ARG A 205 15.43 45.68 11.97
CA ARG A 205 14.62 46.80 12.51
C ARG A 205 14.77 46.91 14.03
N ALA A 206 14.59 45.80 14.74
CA ALA A 206 14.70 45.76 16.20
C ALA A 206 16.11 46.10 16.71
N ALA A 207 17.16 45.88 15.91
CA ALA A 207 18.53 46.31 16.24
C ALA A 207 18.75 47.80 15.97
N GLY A 208 18.20 48.33 14.87
CA GLY A 208 18.23 49.75 14.55
C GLY A 208 17.60 50.61 15.64
N ASP A 209 16.44 50.19 16.16
CA ASP A 209 15.72 50.86 17.25
C ASP A 209 16.49 50.87 18.59
N LYS A 210 17.46 49.97 18.76
CA LYS A 210 18.29 49.86 19.99
C LYS A 210 19.59 50.66 19.93
N THR A 211 19.87 51.34 18.82
CA THR A 211 21.06 52.20 18.72
C THR A 211 20.77 53.50 19.45
N PRO A 212 21.43 53.82 20.59
CA PRO A 212 21.22 55.12 21.24
C PRO A 212 21.66 56.21 20.27
N ALA A 213 20.86 57.27 20.14
CA ALA A 213 21.23 58.42 19.32
C ALA A 213 22.63 58.92 19.76
N PRO A 214 23.56 59.15 18.82
CA PRO A 214 24.85 59.74 19.14
C PRO A 214 24.61 61.19 19.58
N GLY A 215 24.44 61.42 20.89
CA GLY A 215 24.21 62.77 21.39
C GLY A 215 23.55 62.94 22.77
N ALA A 216 23.19 61.89 23.51
CA ALA A 216 22.77 62.06 24.90
C ALA A 216 24.01 62.11 25.82
N GLN A 217 24.64 63.29 25.90
CA GLN A 217 25.50 63.71 27.01
C GLN A 217 24.66 64.52 28.00
#